data_AF-A0A2P5Z454-F1
#
_entry.id   AF-A0A2P5Z454-F1
#
_cell.length_a   1.000
_cell.length_b   1.000
_cell.length_c   1.000
_cell.angle_alpha   90.00
_cell.angle_beta   90.00
_cell.angle_gamma   90.00
#
_symmetry.space_group_name_H-M   'P 1'
#
loop_
_entity.id
_entity.type
_entity.pdbx_description
1 polymer ?
#
loop_
_entity_poly.entity_id
_entity_poly.type
_entity_poly.pdbx_seq_one_letter_code
_entity_poly.pdbx_strand_id
1 'polypeptide(L)'
;MLLALSSCAQETPPIEDRKEKIKVMESNATGASLERRTRSVARLKSEGVPFIEHLPAIEDVRDVKRRTKEEIAWRAMALLVVAVKGEGLEQPIVDKIVKDYGLDGHLTPNEAAFVQQQSPNTHDRIQFAWRYEAAWTLLWSLGYVEALGKPTEICDVPRAVKFLHERTSSQFISDSKLRTIEEILDEADLIYRYHWAVVDARINGKQAPASLEPGVTMERHHALNWLIGYMDQEWDDISTDT
;
A
#
# COMPACT_ATOMS: atom_id res chain seq x y z
N MET A 1 15.16 -26.55 -21.41
CA MET A 1 15.77 -26.51 -20.07
C MET A 1 15.32 -25.20 -19.44
N LEU A 2 14.13 -25.19 -18.82
CA LEU A 2 13.59 -24.00 -18.16
C LEU A 2 14.31 -23.84 -16.82
N LEU A 3 15.01 -22.72 -16.65
CA LEU A 3 15.48 -22.28 -15.34
C LEU A 3 14.27 -21.74 -14.59
N ALA A 4 13.79 -22.51 -13.61
CA ALA A 4 12.89 -22.00 -12.60
C ALA A 4 13.68 -21.01 -11.73
N LEU A 5 13.40 -19.71 -11.88
CA LEU A 5 13.78 -18.72 -10.89
C LEU A 5 12.91 -18.98 -9.66
N SER A 6 13.48 -19.70 -8.70
CA SER A 6 12.93 -19.79 -7.35
C SER A 6 12.97 -18.39 -6.75
N SER A 7 11.84 -17.68 -6.78
CA SER A 7 11.63 -16.53 -5.91
C SER A 7 11.57 -17.07 -4.49
N CYS A 8 12.67 -16.93 -3.74
CA CYS A 8 12.62 -17.06 -2.30
C CYS A 8 11.76 -15.89 -1.81
N ALA A 9 10.53 -16.17 -1.36
CA ALA A 9 9.81 -15.25 -0.51
C ALA A 9 10.72 -14.94 0.69
N GLN A 10 11.17 -13.69 0.82
CA GLN A 10 11.94 -13.27 1.97
C GLN A 10 10.93 -13.15 3.12
N GLU A 11 10.97 -14.10 4.06
CA GLU A 11 10.16 -14.02 5.28
C GLU A 11 10.32 -12.64 5.93
N THR A 12 9.19 -12.05 6.32
CA THR A 12 9.14 -10.82 7.12
C THR A 12 10.22 -10.85 8.22
N PRO A 13 11.20 -9.92 8.25
CA PRO A 13 12.27 -9.96 9.22
C PRO A 13 11.75 -9.89 10.67
N PRO A 14 12.41 -10.60 11.62
CA PRO A 14 12.09 -10.53 13.04
C PRO A 14 11.97 -9.09 13.55
N ILE A 15 11.12 -8.87 14.55
CA ILE A 15 10.86 -7.52 15.09
C ILE A 15 12.12 -6.83 15.61
N GLU A 16 13.07 -7.58 16.18
CA GLU A 16 14.33 -7.01 16.68
C GLU A 16 15.23 -6.51 15.54
N ASP A 17 15.27 -7.22 14.41
CA ASP A 17 16.02 -6.80 13.22
C ASP A 17 15.41 -5.52 12.62
N ARG A 18 14.07 -5.45 12.59
CA ARG A 18 13.34 -4.25 12.12
C ARG A 18 13.58 -3.05 13.04
N LYS A 19 13.56 -3.25 14.37
CA LYS A 19 13.92 -2.19 15.34
C LYS A 19 15.32 -1.66 15.11
N GLU A 20 16.29 -2.53 14.84
CA GLU A 20 17.66 -2.09 14.59
C GLU A 20 17.78 -1.29 13.28
N LYS A 21 17.13 -1.75 12.21
CA LYS A 21 17.03 -0.98 10.95
C LYS A 21 16.37 0.39 11.17
N ILE A 22 15.29 0.47 11.95
CA ILE A 22 14.62 1.75 12.28
C ILE A 22 15.58 2.70 13.02
N LYS A 23 16.37 2.22 13.98
CA LYS A 23 17.38 3.07 14.65
C LYS A 23 18.43 3.58 13.67
N VAL A 24 18.88 2.73 12.74
CA VAL A 24 19.82 3.13 11.69
C VAL A 24 19.20 4.20 10.80
N MET A 25 17.96 4.02 10.35
CA MET A 25 17.22 5.03 9.57
C MET A 25 17.13 6.36 10.31
N GLU A 26 16.77 6.33 11.60
CA GLU A 26 16.71 7.53 12.44
C GLU A 26 18.08 8.22 12.56
N SER A 27 19.16 7.47 12.76
CA SER A 27 20.52 8.01 12.84
C SER A 27 21.00 8.64 11.52
N ASN A 28 20.44 8.19 10.40
CA ASN A 28 20.75 8.68 9.06
C ASN A 28 19.76 9.75 8.55
N ALA A 29 18.85 10.22 9.40
CA ALA A 29 17.84 11.21 9.01
C ALA A 29 18.48 12.48 8.45
N THR A 30 18.08 12.83 7.23
CA THR A 30 18.61 13.98 6.48
C THR A 30 17.79 15.23 6.77
N GLY A 31 18.32 16.41 6.40
CA GLY A 31 17.54 17.65 6.44
C GLY A 31 16.21 17.53 5.67
N ALA A 32 16.21 16.90 4.49
CA ALA A 32 15.01 16.72 3.69
C ALA A 32 14.00 15.76 4.35
N SER A 33 14.44 14.65 4.95
CA SER A 33 13.57 13.76 5.72
C SER A 33 12.95 14.45 6.94
N LEU A 34 13.72 15.28 7.64
CA LEU A 34 13.24 16.06 8.79
C LEU A 34 12.26 17.17 8.40
N GLU A 35 12.50 17.83 7.26
CA GLU A 35 11.59 18.83 6.70
C GLU A 35 10.26 18.20 6.27
N ARG A 36 10.30 17.01 5.64
CA ARG A 36 9.11 16.23 5.30
C ARG A 36 8.29 15.90 6.54
N ARG A 37 8.93 15.34 7.58
CA ARG A 37 8.30 15.10 8.88
C ARG A 37 7.65 16.37 9.43
N THR A 38 8.33 17.50 9.34
CA THR A 38 7.81 18.79 9.82
C THR A 38 6.53 19.20 9.09
N ARG A 39 6.48 19.03 7.76
CA ARG A 39 5.27 19.28 6.96
C ARG A 39 4.11 18.37 7.37
N SER A 40 4.38 17.07 7.52
CA SER A 40 3.36 16.10 7.95
C SER A 40 2.84 16.42 9.36
N VAL A 41 3.72 16.71 10.32
CA VAL A 41 3.32 17.09 11.69
C VAL A 41 2.50 18.38 11.70
N ALA A 42 2.86 19.37 10.87
CA ALA A 42 2.07 20.59 10.72
C ALA A 42 0.65 20.29 10.19
N ARG A 43 0.52 19.33 9.26
CA ARG A 43 -0.77 18.85 8.75
C ARG A 43 -1.57 18.14 9.83
N LEU A 44 -0.97 17.22 10.59
CA LEU A 44 -1.64 16.54 11.71
C LEU A 44 -2.17 17.54 12.74
N LYS A 45 -1.37 18.55 13.09
CA LYS A 45 -1.78 19.62 14.01
C LYS A 45 -3.00 20.39 13.51
N SER A 46 -3.02 20.79 12.23
CA SER A 46 -4.14 21.55 11.67
C SER A 46 -5.42 20.73 11.56
N GLU A 47 -5.30 19.40 11.46
CA GLU A 47 -6.42 18.47 11.41
C GLU A 47 -6.85 17.90 12.78
N GLY A 48 -6.21 18.35 13.88
CA GLY A 48 -6.51 17.88 15.23
C GLY A 48 -6.12 16.42 15.49
N VAL A 49 -5.15 15.89 14.75
CA VAL A 49 -4.64 14.52 14.92
C VAL A 49 -3.49 14.52 15.94
N PRO A 50 -3.55 13.67 16.99
CA PRO A 50 -2.44 13.48 17.91
C PRO A 50 -1.16 13.05 17.18
N PHE A 51 0.01 13.49 17.67
CA PHE A 51 1.32 13.08 17.17
C PHE A 51 2.31 12.99 18.33
N ILE A 52 3.43 12.28 18.12
CA ILE A 52 4.59 12.30 19.00
C ILE A 52 5.80 12.88 18.27
N GLU A 53 6.65 13.61 19.00
CA GLU A 53 7.81 14.31 18.43
C GLU A 53 8.94 13.36 18.02
N HIS A 54 9.06 12.23 18.71
CA HIS A 54 10.15 11.27 18.54
C HIS A 54 9.79 10.11 17.61
N LEU A 55 8.67 10.18 16.87
CA LEU A 55 8.44 9.20 15.79
C LEU A 55 9.52 9.42 14.72
N PRO A 56 10.28 8.38 14.33
CA PRO A 56 11.37 8.51 13.37
C PRO A 56 10.93 9.18 12.06
N ALA A 57 11.90 9.80 11.37
CA ALA A 57 11.71 10.21 10.00
C ALA A 57 11.96 9.01 9.09
N ILE A 58 11.19 8.89 8.00
CA ILE A 58 11.47 7.91 6.96
C ILE A 58 12.70 8.30 6.12
N GLU A 59 13.19 7.36 5.32
CA GLU A 59 14.38 7.53 4.50
C GLU A 59 14.29 8.68 3.48
N ASP A 60 15.45 9.10 3.01
CA ASP A 60 15.63 10.14 2.01
C ASP A 60 15.46 9.59 0.58
N VAL A 61 15.23 10.46 -0.40
CA VAL A 61 15.10 10.09 -1.83
C VAL A 61 16.30 9.32 -2.40
N ARG A 62 17.45 9.39 -1.72
CA ARG A 62 18.70 8.71 -2.07
C ARG A 62 18.74 7.25 -1.61
N ASP A 63 17.96 6.89 -0.60
CA ASP A 63 18.08 5.62 0.10
C ASP A 63 16.86 4.69 -0.11
N VAL A 64 15.79 5.19 -0.74
CA VAL A 64 14.57 4.42 -1.01
C VAL A 64 14.59 3.68 -2.35
N LYS A 65 13.88 2.55 -2.41
CA LYS A 65 13.70 1.79 -3.65
C LYS A 65 12.80 2.57 -4.61
N ARG A 66 13.22 2.65 -5.88
CA ARG A 66 12.43 3.25 -6.97
C ARG A 66 11.81 2.14 -7.80
N ARG A 67 10.55 1.81 -7.52
CA ARG A 67 9.78 0.88 -8.35
C ARG A 67 9.45 1.52 -9.69
N THR A 68 9.51 0.71 -10.73
CA THR A 68 9.14 1.09 -12.08
C THR A 68 7.63 1.26 -12.19
N LYS A 69 7.22 2.04 -13.19
CA LYS A 69 5.81 2.25 -13.53
C LYS A 69 5.11 0.92 -13.81
N GLU A 70 5.79 0.02 -14.49
CA GLU A 70 5.33 -1.32 -14.84
C GLU A 70 5.10 -2.18 -13.59
N GLU A 71 6.05 -2.23 -12.65
CA GLU A 71 5.89 -2.97 -11.39
C GLU A 71 4.67 -2.50 -10.60
N ILE A 72 4.49 -1.18 -10.48
CA ILE A 72 3.38 -0.57 -9.74
C ILE A 72 2.05 -0.85 -10.44
N ALA A 73 2.00 -0.76 -11.77
CA ALA A 73 0.80 -1.04 -12.56
C ALA A 73 0.35 -2.50 -12.44
N TRP A 74 1.28 -3.46 -12.51
CA TRP A 74 0.94 -4.87 -12.31
C TRP A 74 0.43 -5.14 -10.90
N ARG A 75 1.03 -4.51 -9.88
CA ARG A 75 0.53 -4.60 -8.51
C ARG A 75 -0.87 -4.02 -8.36
N ALA A 76 -1.13 -2.83 -8.90
CA ALA A 76 -2.45 -2.20 -8.85
C ALA A 76 -3.53 -3.09 -9.49
N MET A 77 -3.26 -3.67 -10.67
CA MET A 77 -4.21 -4.57 -11.33
C MET A 77 -4.46 -5.86 -10.53
N ALA A 78 -3.41 -6.47 -9.97
CA ALA A 78 -3.56 -7.64 -9.10
C ALA A 78 -4.43 -7.34 -7.88
N LEU A 79 -4.20 -6.22 -7.20
CA LEU A 79 -4.97 -5.79 -6.04
C LEU A 79 -6.44 -5.51 -6.35
N LEU A 80 -6.72 -4.88 -7.49
CA LEU A 80 -8.10 -4.66 -7.93
C LEU A 80 -8.83 -5.98 -8.14
N VAL A 81 -8.19 -6.98 -8.76
CA VAL A 81 -8.82 -8.28 -9.02
C VAL A 81 -9.12 -9.05 -7.74
N VAL A 82 -8.18 -9.08 -6.78
CA VAL A 82 -8.43 -9.76 -5.49
C VAL A 82 -9.46 -9.01 -4.65
N ALA A 83 -9.51 -7.67 -4.73
CA ALA A 83 -10.51 -6.89 -4.02
C ALA A 83 -11.93 -7.12 -4.55
N VAL A 84 -12.09 -7.10 -5.88
CA VAL A 84 -13.37 -7.42 -6.55
C VAL A 84 -13.81 -8.85 -6.23
N LYS A 85 -12.88 -9.81 -6.16
CA LYS A 85 -13.20 -11.16 -5.68
C LYS A 85 -13.65 -11.15 -4.22
N GLY A 86 -13.00 -10.39 -3.35
CA GLY A 86 -13.39 -10.20 -1.94
C GLY A 86 -14.84 -9.74 -1.80
N GLU A 87 -15.27 -8.79 -2.64
CA GLU A 87 -16.66 -8.32 -2.71
C GLU A 87 -17.67 -9.39 -3.16
N GLY A 88 -17.20 -10.49 -3.75
CA GLY A 88 -18.02 -11.64 -4.12
C GLY A 88 -18.29 -11.75 -5.61
N LEU A 89 -17.42 -11.20 -6.46
CA LEU A 89 -17.49 -11.46 -7.90
C LEU A 89 -17.42 -12.98 -8.16
N GLU A 90 -18.28 -13.45 -9.06
CA GLU A 90 -18.36 -14.87 -9.40
C GLU A 90 -17.05 -15.39 -9.98
N GLN A 91 -16.64 -16.59 -9.55
CA GLN A 91 -15.36 -17.18 -9.91
C GLN A 91 -15.09 -17.21 -11.44
N PRO A 92 -16.03 -17.60 -12.32
CA PRO A 92 -15.76 -17.61 -13.76
C PRO A 92 -15.42 -16.23 -14.33
N ILE A 93 -15.92 -15.15 -13.71
CA ILE A 93 -15.60 -13.79 -14.11
C ILE A 93 -14.22 -13.40 -13.60
N VAL A 94 -13.88 -13.75 -12.35
CA VAL A 94 -12.52 -13.55 -11.80
C VAL A 94 -11.48 -14.25 -12.67
N ASP A 95 -11.69 -15.54 -12.99
CA ASP A 95 -10.78 -16.33 -13.82
C ASP A 95 -10.58 -15.69 -15.20
N LYS A 96 -11.67 -15.18 -15.78
CA LYS A 96 -11.62 -14.46 -17.05
C LYS A 96 -10.79 -13.18 -16.95
N ILE A 97 -10.97 -12.37 -15.91
CA ILE A 97 -10.21 -11.13 -15.72
C ILE A 97 -8.73 -11.44 -15.53
N VAL A 98 -8.38 -12.42 -14.68
CA VAL A 98 -6.99 -12.85 -14.46
C VAL A 98 -6.32 -13.23 -15.79
N LYS A 99 -7.02 -14.03 -16.61
CA LYS A 99 -6.54 -14.46 -17.91
C LYS A 99 -6.43 -13.32 -18.92
N ASP A 100 -7.47 -12.50 -19.07
CA ASP A 100 -7.54 -11.43 -20.08
C ASP A 100 -6.47 -10.35 -19.83
N TYR A 101 -6.11 -10.11 -18.56
CA TYR A 101 -5.05 -9.16 -18.19
C TYR A 101 -3.66 -9.80 -18.08
N GLY A 102 -3.56 -11.13 -18.02
CA GLY A 102 -2.30 -11.87 -17.89
C GLY A 102 -1.72 -11.82 -16.46
N LEU A 103 -2.57 -11.85 -15.44
CA LEU A 103 -2.16 -11.61 -14.04
C LEU A 103 -1.58 -12.83 -13.32
N ASP A 104 -1.66 -14.03 -13.89
CA ASP A 104 -1.17 -15.27 -13.24
C ASP A 104 0.30 -15.16 -12.76
N GLY A 105 1.16 -14.53 -13.56
CA GLY A 105 2.57 -14.31 -13.21
C GLY A 105 2.83 -13.10 -12.30
N HIS A 106 1.78 -12.40 -11.91
CA HIS A 106 1.87 -11.19 -11.09
C HIS A 106 1.22 -11.35 -9.72
N LEU A 107 0.32 -12.29 -9.49
CA LEU A 107 -0.26 -12.51 -8.15
C LEU A 107 0.81 -12.95 -7.15
N THR A 108 0.73 -12.46 -5.91
CA THR A 108 1.54 -13.02 -4.82
C THR A 108 1.08 -14.42 -4.44
N PRO A 109 1.87 -15.20 -3.66
CA PRO A 109 1.40 -16.48 -3.14
C PRO A 109 0.05 -16.41 -2.41
N ASN A 110 -0.15 -15.40 -1.55
CA ASN A 110 -1.42 -15.23 -0.83
C ASN A 110 -2.57 -14.87 -1.77
N GLU A 111 -2.33 -13.98 -2.72
CA GLU A 111 -3.32 -13.56 -3.72
C GLU A 111 -3.70 -14.71 -4.66
N ALA A 112 -2.72 -15.47 -5.14
CA ALA A 112 -2.96 -16.63 -6.01
C ALA A 112 -3.75 -17.72 -5.28
N ALA A 113 -3.41 -18.01 -4.02
CA ALA A 113 -4.16 -18.93 -3.19
C ALA A 113 -5.61 -18.48 -3.05
N PHE A 114 -5.85 -17.20 -2.73
CA PHE A 114 -7.19 -16.64 -2.60
C PHE A 114 -7.97 -16.68 -3.93
N VAL A 115 -7.34 -16.28 -5.04
CA VAL A 115 -7.95 -16.28 -6.38
C VAL A 115 -8.40 -17.67 -6.81
N GLN A 116 -7.73 -18.74 -6.39
CA GLN A 116 -8.11 -20.12 -6.71
C GLN A 116 -9.21 -20.72 -5.82
N GLN A 117 -9.51 -20.10 -4.66
CA GLN A 117 -10.57 -20.60 -3.77
C GLN A 117 -11.96 -20.39 -4.39
N GLN A 118 -12.67 -21.49 -4.68
CA GLN A 118 -14.03 -21.44 -5.24
C GLN A 118 -15.07 -20.86 -4.28
N SER A 119 -14.83 -20.97 -2.98
CA SER A 119 -15.75 -20.49 -1.94
C SER A 119 -14.95 -19.96 -0.75
N PRO A 120 -14.35 -18.76 -0.87
CA PRO A 120 -13.59 -18.15 0.20
C PRO A 120 -14.50 -17.86 1.39
N ASN A 121 -13.95 -18.03 2.60
CA ASN A 121 -14.68 -17.73 3.82
C ASN A 121 -14.89 -16.20 3.98
N THR A 122 -15.81 -15.79 4.87
CA THR A 122 -16.13 -14.37 5.08
C THR A 122 -14.94 -13.53 5.54
N HIS A 123 -14.03 -14.10 6.34
CA HIS A 123 -12.85 -13.39 6.82
C HIS A 123 -11.91 -13.06 5.67
N ASP A 124 -11.55 -14.04 4.84
CA ASP A 124 -10.67 -13.85 3.68
C ASP A 124 -11.30 -12.84 2.70
N ARG A 125 -12.61 -12.93 2.46
CA ARG A 125 -13.33 -11.98 1.61
C ARG A 125 -13.21 -10.55 2.10
N ILE A 126 -13.43 -10.32 3.39
CA ILE A 126 -13.30 -8.98 4.00
C ILE A 126 -11.87 -8.50 3.90
N GLN A 127 -10.89 -9.34 4.23
CA GLN A 127 -9.46 -8.99 4.18
C GLN A 127 -9.04 -8.58 2.77
N PHE A 128 -9.41 -9.35 1.74
CA PHE A 128 -9.05 -9.01 0.37
C PHE A 128 -9.86 -7.84 -0.20
N ALA A 129 -11.11 -7.61 0.24
CA ALA A 129 -11.87 -6.44 -0.16
C ALA A 129 -11.20 -5.12 0.27
N TRP A 130 -10.53 -5.09 1.43
CA TRP A 130 -9.74 -3.93 1.86
C TRP A 130 -8.60 -3.56 0.89
N ARG A 131 -8.16 -4.49 0.03
CA ARG A 131 -7.14 -4.20 -1.00
C ARG A 131 -7.56 -3.14 -2.01
N TYR A 132 -8.83 -2.73 -2.06
CA TYR A 132 -9.22 -1.52 -2.79
C TYR A 132 -8.48 -0.27 -2.32
N GLU A 133 -8.25 -0.10 -1.01
CA GLU A 133 -7.55 1.08 -0.47
C GLU A 133 -6.07 1.08 -0.85
N ALA A 134 -5.46 -0.10 -0.81
CA ALA A 134 -4.10 -0.30 -1.30
C ALA A 134 -4.02 -0.04 -2.81
N ALA A 135 -4.94 -0.60 -3.61
CA ALA A 135 -5.01 -0.37 -5.04
C ALA A 135 -5.24 1.11 -5.37
N TRP A 136 -6.09 1.81 -4.62
CA TRP A 136 -6.36 3.23 -4.75
C TRP A 136 -5.10 4.07 -4.54
N THR A 137 -4.26 3.67 -3.58
CA THR A 137 -2.96 4.27 -3.32
C THR A 137 -1.99 4.08 -4.49
N LEU A 138 -1.99 2.89 -5.10
CA LEU A 138 -1.16 2.64 -6.30
C LEU A 138 -1.71 3.35 -7.54
N LEU A 139 -3.04 3.46 -7.70
CA LEU A 139 -3.68 4.24 -8.75
C LEU A 139 -3.34 5.73 -8.61
N TRP A 140 -3.26 6.23 -7.38
CA TRP A 140 -2.71 7.55 -7.10
C TRP A 140 -1.24 7.61 -7.50
N SER A 141 -0.34 6.74 -7.08
CA SER A 141 1.07 6.87 -7.50
C SER A 141 1.23 6.81 -9.04
N LEU A 142 0.36 6.09 -9.75
CA LEU A 142 0.32 5.96 -11.21
C LEU A 142 -0.35 7.13 -11.97
N GLY A 143 -0.86 8.16 -11.31
CA GLY A 143 -1.45 9.31 -12.02
C GLY A 143 -2.94 9.19 -12.34
N TYR A 144 -3.61 8.08 -12.02
CA TYR A 144 -5.03 7.88 -12.29
C TYR A 144 -5.94 8.61 -11.29
N VAL A 145 -5.49 8.64 -10.03
CA VAL A 145 -6.13 9.39 -8.95
C VAL A 145 -5.32 10.65 -8.67
N GLU A 146 -6.02 11.78 -8.51
CA GLU A 146 -5.39 13.10 -8.33
C GLU A 146 -4.86 13.31 -6.90
N ALA A 147 -5.64 12.91 -5.89
CA ALA A 147 -5.26 13.05 -4.49
C ALA A 147 -5.86 11.91 -3.65
N LEU A 148 -5.15 11.51 -2.60
CA LEU A 148 -5.65 10.53 -1.62
C LEU A 148 -6.52 11.16 -0.55
N GLY A 149 -6.23 12.41 -0.15
CA GLY A 149 -6.91 13.08 0.94
C GLY A 149 -6.66 12.43 2.30
N LYS A 150 -7.31 12.97 3.34
CA LYS A 150 -7.24 12.40 4.69
C LYS A 150 -7.91 11.01 4.69
N PRO A 151 -7.36 10.00 5.39
CA PRO A 151 -7.90 8.64 5.36
C PRO A 151 -9.12 8.51 6.30
N THR A 152 -10.21 9.19 5.98
CA THR A 152 -11.45 9.20 6.77
C THR A 152 -12.59 8.42 6.12
N GLU A 153 -12.47 8.17 4.81
CA GLU A 153 -13.50 7.54 3.99
C GLU A 153 -12.86 6.49 3.10
N ILE A 154 -13.63 5.44 2.80
CA ILE A 154 -13.25 4.45 1.81
C ILE A 154 -13.16 5.08 0.42
N CYS A 155 -12.37 4.49 -0.45
CA CYS A 155 -12.14 4.93 -1.80
C CYS A 155 -13.41 4.77 -2.67
N ASP A 156 -13.41 5.46 -3.80
CA ASP A 156 -14.44 5.30 -4.83
C ASP A 156 -14.22 3.98 -5.58
N VAL A 157 -14.77 2.89 -5.02
CA VAL A 157 -14.69 1.53 -5.57
C VAL A 157 -15.14 1.47 -7.04
N PRO A 158 -16.32 2.02 -7.44
CA PRO A 158 -16.71 2.04 -8.84
C PRO A 158 -15.68 2.68 -9.75
N ARG A 159 -15.07 3.80 -9.34
CA ARG A 159 -14.00 4.46 -10.12
C ARG A 159 -12.72 3.63 -10.15
N ALA A 160 -12.35 2.98 -9.06
CA ALA A 160 -11.18 2.11 -9.00
C ALA A 160 -11.29 0.96 -10.02
N VAL A 161 -12.43 0.26 -10.04
CA VAL A 161 -12.72 -0.82 -10.98
C VAL A 161 -12.83 -0.31 -12.42
N LYS A 162 -13.37 0.89 -12.63
CA LYS A 162 -13.46 1.51 -13.95
C LYS A 162 -12.08 1.71 -14.60
N PHE A 163 -11.05 2.08 -13.84
CA PHE A 163 -9.70 2.24 -14.39
C PHE A 163 -9.15 0.96 -15.00
N LEU A 164 -9.44 -0.19 -14.37
CA LEU A 164 -9.13 -1.51 -14.89
C LEU A 164 -9.98 -1.77 -16.14
N HIS A 165 -11.30 -1.80 -16.01
CA HIS A 165 -12.23 -2.24 -17.05
C HIS A 165 -12.13 -1.48 -18.39
N GLU A 166 -11.75 -0.20 -18.38
CA GLU A 166 -11.64 0.62 -19.60
C GLU A 166 -10.34 0.42 -20.38
N ARG A 167 -9.43 -0.44 -19.90
CA ARG A 167 -8.08 -0.60 -20.47
C ARG A 167 -7.70 -2.07 -20.61
N THR A 168 -6.92 -2.38 -21.63
CA THR A 168 -6.05 -3.56 -21.60
C THR A 168 -4.92 -3.36 -20.58
N SER A 169 -4.27 -4.43 -20.13
CA SER A 169 -3.10 -4.30 -19.23
C SER A 169 -1.99 -3.43 -19.82
N SER A 170 -1.73 -3.52 -21.12
CA SER A 170 -0.78 -2.64 -21.82
C SER A 170 -1.20 -1.17 -21.79
N GLN A 171 -2.50 -0.87 -22.00
CA GLN A 171 -3.01 0.49 -21.92
C GLN A 171 -2.97 1.03 -20.49
N PHE A 172 -3.25 0.19 -19.49
CA PHE A 172 -3.14 0.54 -18.08
C PHE A 172 -1.71 0.93 -17.69
N ILE A 173 -0.70 0.35 -18.34
CA ILE A 173 0.70 0.76 -18.13
C ILE A 173 1.02 2.03 -18.94
N SER A 174 0.63 2.09 -20.21
CA SER A 174 1.00 3.22 -21.08
C SER A 174 0.37 4.53 -20.65
N ASP A 175 -0.89 4.51 -20.21
CA ASP A 175 -1.66 5.70 -19.83
C ASP A 175 -1.22 6.27 -18.47
N SER A 176 -0.54 5.46 -17.66
CA SER A 176 -0.08 5.87 -16.33
C SER A 176 1.04 6.91 -16.41
N LYS A 177 1.00 7.84 -15.45
CA LYS A 177 1.97 8.90 -15.24
C LYS A 177 2.45 8.81 -13.79
N LEU A 178 3.52 8.03 -13.61
CA LEU A 178 4.12 7.81 -12.30
C LEU A 178 4.53 9.14 -11.66
N ARG A 179 4.05 9.39 -10.43
CA ARG A 179 4.42 10.52 -9.59
C ARG A 179 5.89 10.46 -9.20
N THR A 180 6.46 11.61 -8.84
CA THR A 180 7.87 11.63 -8.43
C THR A 180 8.06 10.92 -7.11
N ILE A 181 9.30 10.49 -6.83
CA ILE A 181 9.62 9.80 -5.58
C ILE A 181 9.42 10.73 -4.37
N GLU A 182 9.62 12.03 -4.54
CA GLU A 182 9.36 13.05 -3.52
C GLU A 182 7.88 13.11 -3.14
N GLU A 183 6.97 13.11 -4.13
CA GLU A 183 5.52 13.09 -3.88
C GLU A 183 5.10 11.81 -3.14
N ILE A 184 5.63 10.66 -3.58
CA ILE A 184 5.36 9.36 -2.94
C ILE A 184 5.86 9.35 -1.49
N LEU A 185 7.05 9.88 -1.24
CA LEU A 185 7.60 9.93 0.12
C LEU A 185 6.84 10.88 1.02
N ASP A 186 6.38 12.02 0.50
CA ASP A 186 5.59 12.98 1.26
C ASP A 186 4.27 12.35 1.74
N GLU A 187 3.59 11.56 0.90
CA GLU A 187 2.42 10.77 1.34
C GLU A 187 2.80 9.58 2.25
N ALA A 188 3.93 8.92 2.03
CA ALA A 188 4.40 7.83 2.88
C ALA A 188 4.67 8.30 4.32
N ASP A 189 5.32 9.45 4.50
CA ASP A 189 5.56 10.03 5.82
C ASP A 189 4.24 10.50 6.47
N LEU A 190 3.32 11.04 5.69
CA LEU A 190 2.02 11.49 6.18
C LEU A 190 1.16 10.31 6.66
N ILE A 191 1.03 9.25 5.86
CA ILE A 191 0.23 8.07 6.25
C ILE A 191 0.84 7.33 7.43
N TYR A 192 2.18 7.25 7.50
CA TYR A 192 2.90 6.66 8.63
C TYR A 192 2.47 7.32 9.94
N ARG A 193 2.35 8.65 9.93
CA ARG A 193 1.96 9.45 11.10
C ARG A 193 0.48 9.35 11.44
N TYR A 194 -0.41 9.28 10.44
CA TYR A 194 -1.81 8.95 10.69
C TYR A 194 -1.96 7.55 11.28
N HIS A 195 -1.22 6.57 10.75
CA HIS A 195 -1.30 5.20 11.21
C HIS A 195 -0.79 5.07 12.65
N TRP A 196 0.28 5.79 13.01
CA TRP A 196 0.70 5.89 14.42
C TRP A 196 -0.43 6.39 15.33
N ALA A 197 -1.14 7.46 14.95
CA ALA A 197 -2.21 8.01 15.78
C ALA A 197 -3.40 7.04 15.93
N VAL A 198 -3.70 6.26 14.88
CA VAL A 198 -4.71 5.20 14.91
C VAL A 198 -4.28 4.04 15.83
N VAL A 199 -3.02 3.61 15.72
CA VAL A 199 -2.47 2.53 16.56
C VAL A 199 -2.40 2.95 18.01
N ASP A 200 -1.92 4.15 18.32
CA ASP A 200 -1.88 4.70 19.67
C ASP A 200 -3.27 4.73 20.31
N ALA A 201 -4.28 5.22 19.58
CA ALA A 201 -5.66 5.19 20.07
C ALA A 201 -6.12 3.75 20.38
N ARG A 202 -5.88 2.81 19.47
CA ARG A 202 -6.26 1.39 19.63
C ARG A 202 -5.61 0.75 20.86
N ILE A 203 -4.29 0.89 21.04
CA ILE A 203 -3.58 0.28 22.18
C ILE A 203 -4.01 0.88 23.53
N ASN A 204 -4.48 2.13 23.51
CA ASN A 204 -5.00 2.83 24.69
C ASN A 204 -6.52 2.68 24.86
N GLY A 205 -7.20 1.83 24.07
CA GLY A 205 -8.65 1.61 24.16
C GLY A 205 -9.50 2.83 23.82
N LYS A 206 -8.98 3.75 22.99
CA LYS A 206 -9.65 4.96 22.52
C LYS A 206 -10.19 4.78 21.10
N GLN A 207 -11.15 5.62 20.72
CA GLN A 207 -11.59 5.72 19.33
C GLN A 207 -10.50 6.35 18.45
N ALA A 208 -10.46 5.97 17.16
CA ALA A 208 -9.55 6.55 16.20
C ALA A 208 -9.73 8.08 16.14
N PRO A 209 -8.65 8.86 16.20
CA PRO A 209 -8.76 10.31 16.34
C PRO A 209 -9.19 10.96 15.03
N ALA A 210 -9.82 12.13 15.14
CA ALA A 210 -10.13 13.02 14.02
C ALA A 210 -10.81 12.33 12.81
N SER A 211 -11.69 11.36 13.08
CA SER A 211 -12.43 10.56 12.10
C SER A 211 -11.57 9.70 11.16
N LEU A 212 -10.31 9.43 11.52
CA LEU A 212 -9.47 8.51 10.74
C LEU A 212 -10.11 7.11 10.73
N GLU A 213 -10.18 6.49 9.55
CA GLU A 213 -10.67 5.14 9.38
C GLU A 213 -9.48 4.15 9.47
N PRO A 214 -9.47 3.23 10.45
CA PRO A 214 -8.32 2.34 10.66
C PRO A 214 -7.95 1.44 9.47
N GLY A 215 -8.93 0.88 8.76
CA GLY A 215 -8.70 0.01 7.60
C GLY A 215 -8.04 0.75 6.43
N VAL A 216 -8.59 1.92 6.07
CA VAL A 216 -8.03 2.84 5.07
C VAL A 216 -6.61 3.22 5.45
N THR A 217 -6.40 3.62 6.71
CA THR A 217 -5.08 4.05 7.17
C THR A 217 -4.04 2.92 7.07
N MET A 218 -4.43 1.70 7.44
CA MET A 218 -3.57 0.53 7.38
C MET A 218 -3.20 0.15 5.94
N GLU A 219 -4.19 0.03 5.05
CA GLU A 219 -3.95 -0.40 3.66
C GLU A 219 -3.17 0.64 2.86
N ARG A 220 -3.41 1.94 3.09
CA ARG A 220 -2.60 3.01 2.48
C ARG A 220 -1.16 2.98 2.99
N HIS A 221 -0.94 2.77 4.30
CA HIS A 221 0.42 2.63 4.86
C HIS A 221 1.12 1.41 4.26
N HIS A 222 0.44 0.26 4.16
CA HIS A 222 0.99 -0.94 3.52
C HIS A 222 1.40 -0.69 2.07
N ALA A 223 0.53 -0.05 1.28
CA ALA A 223 0.84 0.25 -0.12
C ALA A 223 2.01 1.25 -0.28
N LEU A 224 2.09 2.28 0.59
CA LEU A 224 3.17 3.27 0.56
C LEU A 224 4.50 2.69 1.03
N ASN A 225 4.51 1.83 2.06
CA ASN A 225 5.69 1.08 2.48
C ASN A 225 6.19 0.17 1.36
N TRP A 226 5.27 -0.51 0.67
CA TRP A 226 5.65 -1.27 -0.52
C TRP A 226 6.24 -0.32 -1.56
N LEU A 227 5.61 0.80 -1.93
CA LEU A 227 6.14 1.71 -2.96
C LEU A 227 7.60 2.11 -2.70
N ILE A 228 7.94 2.51 -1.47
CA ILE A 228 9.27 3.02 -1.10
C ILE A 228 10.29 1.91 -0.80
N GLY A 229 9.85 0.64 -0.75
CA GLY A 229 10.72 -0.49 -0.45
C GLY A 229 11.10 -0.60 1.02
N TYR A 230 10.18 -0.23 1.92
CA TYR A 230 10.39 -0.33 3.36
C TYR A 230 10.86 -1.74 3.73
N MET A 231 12.00 -1.81 4.44
CA MET A 231 12.63 -3.05 4.90
C MET A 231 13.00 -4.06 3.81
N ASP A 232 13.02 -3.65 2.53
CA ASP A 232 13.18 -4.53 1.36
C ASP A 232 12.11 -5.65 1.29
N GLN A 233 10.96 -5.43 1.92
CA GLN A 233 9.90 -6.44 1.99
C GLN A 233 9.10 -6.52 0.68
N GLU A 234 8.72 -7.75 0.34
CA GLU A 234 7.78 -8.03 -0.73
C GLU A 234 6.34 -7.86 -0.26
N TRP A 235 5.39 -7.81 -1.19
CA TRP A 235 4.01 -7.39 -0.93
C TRP A 235 3.32 -8.14 0.21
N ASP A 236 3.49 -9.46 0.30
CA ASP A 236 2.85 -10.29 1.34
C ASP A 236 3.48 -10.11 2.73
N ASP A 237 4.69 -9.52 2.79
CA ASP A 237 5.52 -9.40 3.98
C ASP A 237 5.59 -7.97 4.54
N ILE A 238 4.96 -7.00 3.88
CA ILE A 238 5.04 -5.59 4.27
C ILE A 238 4.55 -5.41 5.71
N SER A 239 5.44 -4.90 6.55
CA SER A 239 5.12 -4.45 7.89
C SER A 239 4.79 -2.96 7.90
N THR A 240 3.92 -2.56 8.84
CA THR A 240 3.52 -1.16 9.08
C THR A 240 3.91 -0.76 10.49
N ASP A 241 5.21 -0.77 10.78
CA ASP A 241 5.72 -0.40 12.10
C ASP A 241 5.35 1.05 12.43
N THR A 242 4.74 1.26 13.60
CA THR A 242 4.36 2.56 14.15
C THR A 242 4.49 2.55 15.66
#